data_AF-A0A9E2P8D2-F1
#
_entry.id   AF-A0A9E2P8D2-F1
#
_cell.length_a   1.000
_cell.length_b   1.000
_cell.length_c   1.000
_cell.angle_alpha   90.00
_cell.angle_beta   90.00
_cell.angle_gamma   90.00
#
_symmetry.space_group_name_H-M   'P 1'
#
loop_
_entity.id
_entity.type
_entity.pdbx_description
1 polymer ?
#
loop_
_entity_poly.entity_id
_entity_poly.type
_entity_poly.pdbx_seq_one_letter_code
_entity_poly.pdbx_strand_id
1 'polypeptide(L)'
;MTDCVRSVRRMFGGRPRAVAVLITALLLAAVPLIGSARTASLASRTVGYVGSTTDAGHYDYAGLVHVHTTYSDDATGTYEDLARVAGDQGIRFLVVTDHETLKASGDGKQGWRDGVLMLTGVENARPEGHLLGMGVTNAPNR
;
A
#
# COMPACT_ATOMS: atom_id res chain seq x y z
N MET A 1 -40.69 -19.13 -46.60
CA MET A 1 -39.55 -18.76 -45.71
C MET A 1 -39.79 -17.41 -45.03
N THR A 2 -40.97 -17.18 -44.43
CA THR A 2 -41.35 -15.84 -43.93
C THR A 2 -41.85 -15.86 -42.47
N ASP A 3 -42.03 -17.04 -41.87
CA ASP A 3 -42.55 -17.18 -40.50
C ASP A 3 -41.47 -17.33 -39.42
N CYS A 4 -40.24 -17.73 -39.78
CA CYS A 4 -39.14 -17.87 -38.80
C CYS A 4 -38.59 -16.50 -38.33
N VAL A 5 -38.60 -15.48 -39.21
CA VAL A 5 -38.05 -14.15 -38.91
C VAL A 5 -39.01 -13.31 -38.04
N ARG A 6 -40.32 -13.60 -38.06
CA ARG A 6 -41.33 -12.84 -37.32
C ARG A 6 -41.41 -13.22 -35.84
N SER A 7 -40.99 -14.44 -35.47
CA SER A 7 -41.00 -14.93 -34.09
C SER A 7 -39.88 -14.30 -33.25
N VAL A 8 -38.68 -14.12 -33.81
CA VAL A 8 -37.51 -13.56 -33.10
C VAL A 8 -37.69 -12.07 -32.75
N ARG A 9 -38.39 -11.30 -33.59
CA ARG A 9 -38.66 -9.87 -33.33
C ARG A 9 -39.66 -9.60 -32.19
N ARG A 10 -40.47 -10.58 -31.78
CA ARG A 10 -41.41 -10.42 -30.65
C ARG A 10 -40.81 -10.75 -29.30
N MET A 11 -39.66 -11.44 -29.24
CA MET A 11 -39.03 -11.84 -27.98
C MET A 11 -38.19 -10.72 -27.34
N PHE A 12 -37.80 -9.70 -28.12
CA PHE A 12 -36.99 -8.56 -27.66
C PHE A 12 -37.69 -7.19 -27.79
N GLY A 13 -39.02 -7.19 -27.86
CA GLY A 13 -39.87 -6.00 -28.00
C GLY A 13 -40.14 -5.22 -26.70
N GLY A 14 -39.24 -5.25 -25.72
CA GLY A 14 -39.44 -4.68 -24.39
C GLY A 14 -38.32 -3.75 -23.95
N ARG A 15 -38.40 -2.48 -24.36
CA ARG A 15 -37.75 -1.29 -23.76
C ARG A 15 -36.26 -1.44 -23.38
N PRO A 16 -35.31 -1.45 -24.34
CA PRO A 16 -33.86 -1.41 -24.06
C PRO A 16 -33.45 -0.20 -23.20
N ARG A 17 -34.24 0.88 -23.24
CA ARG A 17 -34.06 2.06 -22.40
C ARG A 17 -34.32 1.80 -20.91
N ALA A 18 -35.24 0.89 -20.56
CA ALA A 18 -35.55 0.60 -19.16
C ALA A 18 -34.43 -0.22 -18.50
N VAL A 19 -33.87 -1.19 -19.22
CA VAL A 19 -32.73 -2.01 -18.75
C VAL A 19 -31.47 -1.14 -18.61
N ALA A 20 -31.20 -0.27 -19.58
CA ALA A 20 -30.08 0.67 -19.50
C ALA A 20 -30.22 1.67 -18.33
N VAL A 21 -31.43 2.20 -18.10
CA VAL A 21 -31.71 3.09 -16.96
C VAL A 21 -31.52 2.36 -15.63
N LEU A 22 -31.92 1.09 -15.54
CA LEU A 22 -31.76 0.29 -14.33
C LEU A 22 -30.28 -0.02 -14.02
N ILE A 23 -29.48 -0.33 -15.04
CA ILE A 23 -28.04 -0.58 -14.89
C ILE A 23 -27.31 0.71 -14.47
N THR A 24 -27.61 1.85 -15.09
CA THR A 24 -27.01 3.15 -14.72
C THR A 24 -27.42 3.58 -13.31
N ALA A 25 -28.68 3.34 -12.90
CA ALA A 25 -29.14 3.62 -11.54
C ALA A 25 -28.45 2.72 -10.49
N LEU A 26 -28.23 1.43 -10.80
CA LEU A 26 -27.49 0.50 -9.94
C LEU A 26 -26.01 0.91 -9.80
N LEU A 27 -25.36 1.34 -10.88
CA LEU A 27 -23.98 1.82 -10.85
C LEU A 27 -23.84 3.11 -10.03
N LEU A 28 -24.75 4.08 -10.18
CA LEU A 28 -24.76 5.32 -9.39
C LEU A 28 -25.07 5.09 -7.91
N ALA A 29 -25.93 4.13 -7.57
CA ALA A 29 -26.22 3.75 -6.19
C ALA A 29 -25.07 3.01 -5.49
N ALA A 30 -24.16 2.38 -6.24
CA ALA A 30 -22.97 1.73 -5.71
C ALA A 30 -21.81 2.71 -5.36
N VAL A 31 -21.78 3.90 -5.99
CA VAL A 31 -20.77 4.94 -5.73
C VAL A 31 -20.74 5.41 -4.25
N PRO A 32 -21.87 5.71 -3.59
CA PRO A 32 -21.84 6.10 -2.17
C PRO A 32 -21.46 4.97 -1.22
N LEU A 33 -21.62 3.68 -1.58
CA LEU A 33 -21.15 2.55 -0.75
C LEU A 33 -19.63 2.44 -0.71
N ILE A 34 -18.94 2.83 -1.79
CA ILE A 34 -17.47 2.89 -1.84
C ILE A 34 -16.96 4.12 -1.06
N GLY A 35 -17.76 5.20 -0.99
CA GLY A 35 -17.45 6.41 -0.22
C GLY A 35 -17.58 6.23 1.29
N SER A 36 -18.57 5.47 1.77
CA SER A 36 -18.81 5.24 3.20
C SER A 36 -17.81 4.28 3.87
N ALA A 37 -17.08 3.47 3.10
CA ALA A 37 -16.01 2.62 3.65
C ALA A 37 -14.75 3.42 4.06
N ARG A 38 -14.64 4.70 3.68
CA ARG A 38 -13.50 5.55 4.04
C ARG A 38 -13.61 6.24 5.40
N THR A 39 -14.77 6.18 6.06
CA THR A 39 -14.99 6.84 7.36
C THR A 39 -14.98 5.88 8.55
N ALA A 40 -14.86 4.58 8.31
CA ALA A 40 -14.70 3.59 9.36
C ALA A 40 -13.24 3.59 9.87
N SER A 41 -12.99 4.45 10.86
CA SER A 41 -11.91 4.36 11.85
C SER A 41 -10.47 4.45 11.34
N LEU A 42 -10.11 5.60 10.74
CA LEU A 42 -8.79 6.19 10.93
C LEU A 42 -8.81 7.20 12.09
N ALA A 43 -9.48 6.85 13.19
CA ALA A 43 -8.98 7.27 14.49
C ALA A 43 -7.76 6.40 14.81
N SER A 44 -6.73 6.49 13.95
CA SER A 44 -5.38 6.17 14.37
C SER A 44 -5.16 7.14 15.52
N ARG A 45 -5.26 6.63 16.75
CA ARG A 45 -4.80 7.38 17.91
C ARG A 45 -3.47 7.97 17.46
N THR A 46 -3.30 9.28 17.63
CA THR A 46 -2.01 9.94 17.46
C THR A 46 -1.09 9.35 18.53
N VAL A 47 -0.62 8.13 18.29
CA VAL A 47 0.24 7.38 19.17
C VAL A 47 1.63 7.82 18.77
N GLY A 48 1.96 9.05 19.15
CA GLY A 48 3.31 9.38 19.56
C GLY A 48 3.63 8.57 20.83
N TYR A 49 3.75 7.24 20.68
CA TYR A 49 4.28 6.41 21.74
C TYR A 49 5.79 6.57 21.71
N VAL A 50 6.27 7.49 22.55
CA VAL A 50 7.68 7.53 22.94
C VAL A 50 7.79 6.61 24.14
N GLY A 51 8.26 5.38 23.89
CA GLY A 51 8.75 4.39 24.85
C GLY A 51 8.25 4.56 26.28
N SER A 52 7.10 3.96 26.61
CA SER A 52 6.88 3.56 28.00
C SER A 52 7.82 2.38 28.26
N THR A 53 8.60 2.48 29.33
CA THR A 53 9.38 1.35 29.83
C THR A 53 8.39 0.22 30.11
N THR A 54 8.59 -0.94 29.49
CA THR A 54 7.96 -2.16 29.99
C THR A 54 8.44 -2.40 31.41
N ASP A 55 7.63 -3.07 32.25
CA ASP A 55 8.05 -3.47 33.61
C ASP A 55 9.37 -4.29 33.62
N ALA A 56 9.81 -4.75 32.44
CA ALA A 56 11.05 -5.47 32.19
C ALA A 56 12.27 -4.59 31.78
N GLY A 57 12.17 -3.26 31.78
CA GLY A 57 13.30 -2.37 31.44
C GLY A 57 13.62 -2.22 29.95
N HIS A 58 12.68 -2.58 29.07
CA HIS A 58 12.81 -2.40 27.62
C HIS A 58 11.97 -1.22 27.14
N TYR A 59 12.39 -0.59 26.05
CA TYR A 59 11.64 0.46 25.37
C TYR A 59 10.85 -0.10 24.21
N ASP A 60 9.59 0.31 24.12
CA ASP A 60 8.73 0.00 22.99
C ASP A 60 8.80 1.15 21.96
N TYR A 61 9.02 0.81 20.69
CA TYR A 61 9.09 1.78 19.60
C TYR A 61 8.19 1.36 18.44
N ALA A 62 7.39 2.29 17.93
CA ALA A 62 6.62 2.08 16.71
C ALA A 62 7.56 2.13 15.48
N GLY A 63 7.43 1.17 14.57
CA GLY A 63 8.23 1.10 13.36
C GLY A 63 7.53 0.40 12.19
N LEU A 64 8.09 0.56 10.99
CA LEU A 64 7.68 -0.14 9.76
C LEU A 64 8.85 -0.98 9.24
N VAL A 65 8.62 -2.23 8.85
CA VAL A 65 9.70 -3.17 8.49
C VAL A 65 9.70 -3.58 7.01
N HIS A 66 8.80 -2.99 6.22
CA HIS A 66 8.68 -3.27 4.80
C HIS A 66 8.02 -2.09 4.09
N VAL A 67 8.85 -1.24 3.48
CA VAL A 67 8.42 -0.02 2.78
C VAL A 67 9.30 0.15 1.55
N HIS A 68 8.69 0.54 0.43
CA HIS A 68 9.40 0.84 -0.81
C HIS A 68 9.56 2.34 -1.01
N THR A 69 10.60 2.71 -1.75
CA THR A 69 10.91 4.08 -2.13
C THR A 69 11.10 4.20 -3.64
N THR A 70 11.51 5.38 -4.11
CA THR A 70 11.90 5.61 -5.51
C THR A 70 13.07 4.74 -6.02
N TYR A 71 13.67 3.90 -5.16
CA TYR A 71 14.64 2.89 -5.59
C TYR A 71 13.96 1.61 -6.12
N SER A 72 12.65 1.47 -5.90
CA SER A 72 11.76 0.49 -6.53
C SER A 72 10.91 1.16 -7.61
N ASP A 73 10.40 0.39 -8.56
CA ASP A 73 9.57 0.87 -9.67
C ASP A 73 8.09 1.06 -9.31
N ASP A 74 7.64 0.45 -8.22
CA ASP A 74 6.26 0.48 -7.71
C ASP A 74 6.02 1.53 -6.60
N ALA A 75 7.03 2.35 -6.28
CA ALA A 75 6.93 3.39 -5.25
C ALA A 75 7.48 4.75 -5.71
N THR A 76 6.91 5.81 -5.15
CA THR A 76 7.24 7.21 -5.52
C THR A 76 7.79 8.04 -4.37
N GLY A 77 7.79 7.52 -3.14
CA GLY A 77 8.26 8.25 -1.96
C GLY A 77 9.78 8.19 -1.81
N THR A 78 10.41 9.29 -1.43
CA THR A 78 11.85 9.31 -1.08
C THR A 78 12.08 8.95 0.38
N TYR A 79 13.33 8.65 0.77
CA TYR A 79 13.69 8.49 2.19
C TYR A 79 13.37 9.75 3.01
N GLU A 80 13.53 10.93 2.40
CA GLU A 80 13.19 12.22 3.01
C GLU A 80 11.68 12.35 3.24
N ASP A 81 10.85 11.94 2.28
CA ASP A 81 9.39 11.91 2.46
C ASP A 81 8.97 10.94 3.56
N LEU A 82 9.57 9.74 3.58
CA LEU A 82 9.28 8.73 4.57
C LEU A 82 9.68 9.19 5.97
N ALA A 83 10.87 9.76 6.15
CA ALA A 83 11.33 10.24 7.45
C ALA A 83 10.43 11.34 8.01
N ARG A 84 10.07 12.32 7.17
CA ARG A 84 9.14 13.40 7.54
C ARG A 84 7.78 12.86 7.96
N VAL A 85 7.14 12.05 7.12
CA VAL A 85 5.80 11.50 7.42
C VAL A 85 5.85 10.56 8.63
N ALA A 86 6.87 9.71 8.76
CA ALA A 86 7.05 8.84 9.91
C ALA A 86 7.18 9.63 11.22
N GLY A 87 7.99 10.68 11.22
CA GLY A 87 8.16 11.57 12.36
C GLY A 87 6.84 12.21 12.79
N ASP A 88 6.08 12.74 11.82
CA ASP A 88 4.75 13.33 12.04
C ASP A 88 3.74 12.32 12.61
N GLN A 89 3.90 11.03 12.31
CA GLN A 89 3.04 9.95 12.80
C GLN A 89 3.56 9.26 14.08
N GLY A 90 4.70 9.69 14.64
CA GLY A 90 5.28 9.08 15.84
C GLY A 90 5.99 7.74 15.59
N ILE A 91 6.24 7.38 14.34
CA ILE A 91 7.03 6.21 13.94
C ILE A 91 8.52 6.55 14.16
N ARG A 92 9.27 5.66 14.82
CA ARG A 92 10.65 5.92 15.26
C ARG A 92 11.70 5.18 14.46
N PHE A 93 11.31 4.17 13.69
CA PHE A 93 12.21 3.52 12.75
C PHE A 93 11.48 2.99 11.51
N LEU A 94 12.18 2.91 10.39
CA LEU A 94 11.74 2.24 9.18
C LEU A 94 12.84 1.31 8.68
N VAL A 95 12.44 0.17 8.14
CA VAL A 95 13.28 -0.68 7.30
C VAL A 95 12.73 -0.57 5.88
N VAL A 96 13.46 0.12 5.03
CA VAL A 96 13.15 0.25 3.60
C VAL A 96 13.72 -0.97 2.89
N THR A 97 12.88 -1.67 2.12
CA THR A 97 13.19 -2.95 1.49
C THR A 97 12.91 -2.91 0.01
N ASP A 98 13.63 -2.03 -0.71
CA ASP A 98 13.44 -1.88 -2.16
C ASP A 98 13.79 -3.16 -2.95
N HIS A 99 13.19 -3.30 -4.13
CA HIS A 99 13.31 -4.51 -4.96
C HIS A 99 14.75 -4.72 -5.44
N GLU A 100 15.33 -5.85 -5.03
CA GLU A 100 16.63 -6.37 -5.49
C GLU A 100 17.82 -5.40 -5.34
N THR A 101 17.71 -4.37 -4.51
CA THR A 101 18.70 -3.29 -4.43
C THR A 101 19.03 -2.89 -3.01
N LEU A 102 20.32 -2.64 -2.78
CA LEU A 102 20.84 -1.96 -1.58
C LEU A 102 21.45 -0.60 -1.93
N LYS A 103 21.16 -0.06 -3.12
CA LYS A 103 21.79 1.19 -3.62
C LYS A 103 21.61 2.35 -2.65
N ALA A 104 20.46 2.43 -1.97
CA ALA A 104 20.18 3.42 -0.95
C ALA A 104 21.24 3.42 0.19
N SER A 105 21.82 2.26 0.55
CA SER A 105 22.92 2.19 1.52
C SER A 105 24.18 2.91 1.01
N GLY A 106 24.54 2.68 -0.27
CA GLY A 106 25.70 3.33 -0.90
C GLY A 106 25.49 4.83 -1.13
N ASP A 107 24.26 5.25 -1.38
CA ASP A 107 23.86 6.65 -1.51
C ASP A 107 23.72 7.36 -0.14
N GLY A 108 24.05 6.67 0.96
CA GLY A 108 24.04 7.21 2.31
C GLY A 108 22.64 7.46 2.88
N LYS A 109 21.60 6.80 2.34
CA LYS A 109 20.20 6.98 2.78
C LYS A 109 19.90 6.36 4.13
N GLN A 110 20.62 5.32 4.53
CA GLN A 110 20.56 4.75 5.88
C GLN A 110 21.07 5.74 6.95
N GLY A 111 20.45 5.72 8.13
CA GLY A 111 20.82 6.54 9.29
C GLY A 111 19.65 7.33 9.87
N TRP A 112 19.97 8.23 10.79
CA TRP A 112 18.98 9.12 11.40
C TRP A 112 18.55 10.23 10.44
N ARG A 113 17.24 10.41 10.25
CA ARG A 113 16.63 11.47 9.44
C ARG A 113 15.38 11.97 10.15
N ASP A 114 15.28 13.27 10.39
CA ASP A 114 14.12 13.90 11.05
C ASP A 114 13.67 13.21 12.36
N GLY A 115 14.63 12.69 13.14
CA GLY A 115 14.37 11.97 14.40
C GLY A 115 13.84 10.54 14.23
N VAL A 116 13.92 9.99 13.02
CA VAL A 116 13.53 8.63 12.66
C VAL A 116 14.77 7.85 12.21
N LEU A 117 14.93 6.62 12.71
CA LEU A 117 16.00 5.72 12.28
C LEU A 117 15.61 5.04 10.96
N MET A 118 16.26 5.42 9.87
CA MET A 118 16.07 4.79 8.56
C MET A 118 17.10 3.68 8.37
N LEU A 119 16.64 2.44 8.20
CA LEU A 119 17.46 1.27 7.90
C LEU A 119 17.19 0.81 6.47
N THR A 120 18.22 0.25 5.82
CA THR A 120 18.09 -0.29 4.46
C THR A 120 18.23 -1.81 4.51
N GLY A 121 17.20 -2.49 4.03
CA GLY A 121 17.21 -3.88 3.65
C GLY A 121 16.90 -4.02 2.15
N VAL A 122 16.53 -5.22 1.74
CA VAL A 122 16.20 -5.54 0.35
C VAL A 122 15.01 -6.50 0.32
N GLU A 123 14.10 -6.32 -0.64
CA GLU A 123 13.13 -7.35 -1.00
C GLU A 123 13.66 -8.12 -2.23
N ASN A 124 13.89 -9.42 -2.05
CA ASN A 124 14.40 -10.30 -3.09
C ASN A 124 13.30 -11.23 -3.60
N ALA A 125 13.02 -11.19 -4.89
CA ALA A 125 12.08 -12.11 -5.53
C ALA A 125 12.72 -13.49 -5.73
N ARG A 126 11.96 -14.53 -5.36
CA ARG A 126 12.29 -15.95 -5.51
C ARG A 126 11.12 -16.67 -6.17
N PRO A 127 11.33 -17.87 -6.76
CA PRO A 127 10.24 -18.68 -7.29
C PRO A 127 9.11 -18.95 -6.27
N GLU A 128 9.45 -19.01 -4.98
CA GLU A 128 8.54 -19.31 -3.88
C GLU A 128 7.85 -18.07 -3.29
N GLY A 129 8.25 -16.85 -3.69
CA GLY A 129 7.75 -15.60 -3.13
C GLY A 129 8.86 -14.58 -2.90
N HIS A 130 8.62 -13.60 -2.03
CA HIS A 130 9.58 -12.53 -1.74
C HIS A 130 10.23 -12.72 -0.37
N LEU A 131 11.53 -12.47 -0.27
CA LEU A 131 12.31 -12.59 0.95
C LEU A 131 12.90 -11.23 1.36
N LEU A 132 12.75 -10.87 2.64
CA LEU A 132 13.36 -9.66 3.17
C LEU A 132 14.76 -9.95 3.71
N GLY A 133 15.76 -9.29 3.12
CA GLY A 133 17.13 -9.28 3.62
C GLY A 133 17.34 -8.07 4.53
N MET A 134 17.57 -8.31 5.82
CA MET A 134 17.91 -7.27 6.80
C MET A 134 19.34 -7.48 7.31
N GLY A 135 20.10 -6.40 7.46
CA GLY A 135 21.50 -6.47 7.92
C GLY A 135 22.45 -7.15 6.92
N VAL A 136 22.04 -7.27 5.65
CA VAL A 136 22.84 -7.83 4.57
C VAL A 136 23.70 -6.74 3.93
N THR A 137 24.91 -7.11 3.50
CA THR A 137 25.84 -6.17 2.83
C THR A 137 25.76 -6.23 1.32
N ASN A 138 25.15 -7.28 0.77
CA ASN A 138 24.98 -7.49 -0.66
C ASN A 138 23.54 -7.97 -0.93
N ALA A 139 22.91 -7.45 -1.98
CA ALA A 139 21.67 -8.01 -2.47
C ALA A 139 21.99 -9.34 -3.17
N PRO A 140 21.42 -10.48 -2.74
CA PRO A 140 21.68 -11.74 -3.39
C PRO A 140 21.16 -11.73 -4.83
N ASN A 141 21.99 -12.18 -5.77
CA ASN A 141 21.59 -12.27 -7.19
C ASN A 141 20.35 -13.18 -7.35
N ARG A 142 19.59 -12.92 -8.42
CA ARG A 142 18.50 -13.81 -8.86
C ARG A 142 19.03 -15.17 -9.28
#